data_AF-A0A6H0CNZ3-F1
#
_entry.id   AF-A0A6H0CNZ3-F1
#
_cell.length_a   1.000
_cell.length_b   1.000
_cell.length_c   1.000
_cell.angle_alpha   90.00
_cell.angle_beta   90.00
_cell.angle_gamma   90.00
#
_symmetry.space_group_name_H-M   'P 1'
#
loop_
_entity.id
_entity.type
_entity.pdbx_description
1 polymer ?
#
loop_
_entity_poly.entity_id
_entity_poly.type
_entity_poly.pdbx_seq_one_letter_code
_entity_poly.pdbx_strand_id
1 'polypeptide(L)'
;MRAPNYALALALAEAGWNNSETARRINALAQERGHHGVAADRSRVSRWIRRGEKPRPPIPELLADLLTVHLNRPYTPSLLGIGPARSILIRLDPTEHHILTKSATVANMSAEQYAQALLRLALLQPRRD
;
A
#
# COMPACT_ATOMS: atom_id res chain seq x y z
N MET A 1 9.68 13.01 -9.59
CA MET A 1 9.71 11.69 -8.91
C MET A 1 8.41 11.52 -8.15
N ARG A 2 7.76 10.35 -8.17
CA ARG A 2 6.59 10.10 -7.31
C ARG A 2 7.07 9.93 -5.86
N ALA A 3 6.22 10.32 -4.92
CA ALA A 3 6.52 10.19 -3.51
C ALA A 3 6.58 8.70 -3.08
N PRO A 4 7.30 8.36 -1.99
CA PRO A 4 7.33 7.00 -1.47
C PRO A 4 5.93 6.45 -1.16
N ASN A 5 5.72 5.17 -1.43
CA ASN A 5 4.50 4.44 -1.10
C ASN A 5 4.58 3.88 0.32
N TYR A 6 4.25 4.73 1.29
CA TYR A 6 4.23 4.34 2.70
C TYR A 6 3.16 3.30 3.05
N ALA A 7 2.05 3.24 2.29
CA ALA A 7 1.01 2.26 2.54
C ALA A 7 1.47 0.84 2.25
N LEU A 8 2.19 0.64 1.15
CA LEU A 8 2.81 -0.64 0.86
C LEU A 8 3.88 -0.99 1.91
N ALA A 9 4.71 -0.01 2.30
CA ALA A 9 5.73 -0.23 3.33
C ALA A 9 5.13 -0.70 4.66
N LEU A 10 4.06 -0.04 5.11
CA LEU A 10 3.35 -0.39 6.34
C LEU A 10 2.69 -1.77 6.26
N ALA A 11 2.01 -2.08 5.15
CA ALA A 11 1.36 -3.38 4.98
C ALA A 11 2.37 -4.55 4.97
N LEU A 12 3.54 -4.37 4.34
CA LEU A 12 4.60 -5.38 4.36
C LEU A 12 5.24 -5.50 5.74
N ALA A 13 5.41 -4.39 6.47
CA ALA A 13 5.91 -4.41 7.84
C ALA A 13 4.94 -5.10 8.80
N GLU A 14 3.64 -4.82 8.69
CA GLU A 14 2.56 -5.50 9.44
C GLU A 14 2.54 -7.01 9.16
N ALA A 15 2.78 -7.40 7.90
CA ALA A 15 2.93 -8.80 7.49
C ALA A 15 4.28 -9.44 7.91
N GLY A 16 5.24 -8.67 8.42
CA GLY A 16 6.59 -9.15 8.71
C GLY A 16 7.40 -9.55 7.46
N TRP A 17 7.05 -9.05 6.28
CA TRP A 17 7.70 -9.40 5.01
C TRP A 17 8.76 -8.38 4.62
N ASN A 18 9.97 -8.86 4.36
CA ASN A 18 10.98 -8.04 3.69
C ASN A 18 10.79 -8.07 2.15
N ASN A 19 11.54 -7.23 1.43
CA ASN A 19 11.42 -7.10 -0.02
C ASN A 19 11.71 -8.41 -0.79
N SER A 20 12.65 -9.24 -0.33
CA SER A 20 12.97 -10.52 -0.96
C SER A 20 11.85 -11.54 -0.74
N GLU A 21 11.34 -11.61 0.49
CA GLU A 21 10.23 -12.49 0.85
C GLU A 21 8.94 -12.11 0.10
N THR A 22 8.68 -10.82 -0.03
CA THR A 22 7.56 -10.29 -0.81
C THR A 22 7.66 -10.75 -2.27
N ALA A 23 8.84 -10.62 -2.89
CA ALA A 23 9.06 -11.07 -4.26
C ALA A 23 8.87 -12.59 -4.40
N ARG A 24 9.38 -13.38 -3.45
CA ARG A 24 9.24 -14.83 -3.41
C ARG A 24 7.77 -15.25 -3.38
N ARG A 25 6.97 -14.66 -2.50
CA ARG A 25 5.53 -14.94 -2.37
C ARG A 25 4.75 -14.55 -3.62
N ILE A 26 5.04 -13.38 -4.20
CA ILE A 26 4.41 -12.95 -5.47
C ILE A 26 4.69 -13.97 -6.57
N ASN A 27 5.95 -14.39 -6.73
CA ASN A 27 6.32 -15.34 -7.77
C ASN A 27 5.71 -16.73 -7.53
N ALA A 28 5.66 -17.20 -6.28
CA ALA A 28 5.01 -18.45 -5.92
C ALA A 28 3.52 -18.44 -6.29
N LEU A 29 2.77 -17.43 -5.84
CA LEU A 29 1.35 -17.31 -6.17
C LEU A 29 1.11 -17.09 -7.67
N ALA A 30 2.02 -16.37 -8.35
CA ALA A 30 1.94 -16.21 -9.80
C ALA A 30 2.05 -17.56 -10.52
N GLN A 31 2.98 -18.43 -10.11
CA GLN A 31 3.11 -19.76 -10.70
C GLN A 31 1.89 -20.63 -10.38
N GLU A 32 1.40 -20.60 -9.13
CA GLU A 32 0.18 -21.31 -8.72
C GLU A 32 -1.04 -20.90 -9.56
N ARG A 33 -1.12 -19.63 -9.97
CA ARG A 33 -2.20 -19.09 -10.82
C ARG A 33 -1.91 -19.12 -12.33
N GLY A 34 -0.83 -19.77 -12.77
CA GLY A 34 -0.49 -19.92 -14.19
C GLY A 34 0.07 -18.65 -14.86
N HIS A 35 0.52 -17.66 -14.09
CA HIS A 35 1.14 -16.44 -14.60
C HIS A 35 2.65 -16.59 -14.79
N HIS A 36 3.06 -17.42 -15.76
CA HIS A 36 4.47 -17.75 -15.99
C HIS A 36 5.38 -16.57 -16.39
N GLY A 37 4.81 -15.47 -16.88
CA GLY A 37 5.55 -14.24 -17.23
C GLY A 37 5.85 -13.30 -16.06
N VAL A 38 5.44 -13.65 -14.84
CA VAL A 38 5.64 -12.82 -13.65
C VAL A 38 6.96 -13.18 -12.98
N ALA A 39 7.87 -12.20 -12.94
CA ALA A 39 9.10 -12.28 -12.17
C ALA A 39 9.32 -10.94 -11.42
N ALA A 40 8.99 -10.95 -10.13
CA ALA A 40 9.34 -9.90 -9.19
C ALA A 40 10.69 -10.22 -8.52
N ASP A 41 11.42 -9.17 -8.15
CA ASP A 41 12.64 -9.28 -7.38
C ASP A 41 12.66 -8.21 -6.27
N ARG A 42 13.64 -8.32 -5.36
CA ARG A 42 13.85 -7.39 -4.24
C ARG A 42 13.94 -5.93 -4.71
N SER A 43 14.58 -5.69 -5.85
CA SER A 43 14.82 -4.34 -6.38
C SER A 43 13.54 -3.71 -6.90
N ARG A 44 12.67 -4.47 -7.59
CA ARG A 44 11.35 -4.02 -8.03
C ARG A 44 10.47 -3.67 -6.84
N VAL A 45 10.42 -4.53 -5.82
CA VAL A 45 9.67 -4.26 -4.58
C VAL A 45 10.18 -2.98 -3.91
N SER A 46 11.50 -2.82 -3.81
CA SER A 46 12.12 -1.60 -3.28
C SER A 46 11.73 -0.34 -4.07
N ARG A 47 11.64 -0.42 -5.39
CA ARG A 47 11.19 0.71 -6.24
C ARG A 47 9.72 1.04 -6.05
N TRP A 48 8.84 0.05 -5.86
CA TRP A 48 7.42 0.30 -5.56
C TRP A 48 7.25 1.08 -4.27
N ILE A 49 8.07 0.78 -3.26
CA ILE A 49 8.06 1.45 -1.97
C ILE A 49 8.74 2.82 -2.05
N ARG A 50 10.01 2.88 -2.47
CA ARG A 50 10.82 4.10 -2.36
C ARG A 50 10.50 5.15 -3.43
N ARG A 51 10.11 4.71 -4.62
CA ARG A 51 9.87 5.59 -5.79
C ARG A 51 8.39 5.70 -6.16
N GLY A 52 7.50 4.97 -5.47
CA GLY A 52 6.08 4.93 -5.81
C GLY A 52 5.82 4.36 -7.22
N GLU A 53 6.72 3.52 -7.73
CA GLU A 53 6.52 2.83 -9.00
C GLU A 53 5.33 1.86 -8.88
N LYS A 54 4.48 1.81 -9.91
CA LYS A 54 3.34 0.89 -9.91
C LYS A 54 3.70 -0.38 -10.66
N PRO A 55 3.59 -1.57 -10.03
CA PRO A 55 3.75 -2.83 -10.74
C PRO A 55 2.71 -2.98 -11.85
N ARG A 56 3.08 -3.67 -12.93
CA ARG A 56 2.15 -4.04 -14.00
C ARG A 56 1.27 -5.22 -13.57
N PRO A 57 0.03 -5.34 -14.08
CA PRO A 57 -0.77 -6.55 -13.91
C PRO A 57 0.03 -7.82 -14.29
N PRO A 58 -0.17 -8.95 -13.59
CA PRO A 58 -1.14 -9.19 -12.51
C PRO A 58 -0.62 -8.89 -11.09
N ILE A 59 0.63 -8.39 -10.94
CA ILE A 59 1.30 -8.24 -9.63
C ILE A 59 0.48 -7.45 -8.59
N PRO A 60 -0.20 -6.32 -8.92
CA PRO A 60 -0.98 -5.60 -7.92
C PRO A 60 -2.05 -6.45 -7.24
N GLU A 61 -2.76 -7.29 -8.01
CA GLU A 61 -3.82 -8.17 -7.50
C GLU A 61 -3.23 -9.32 -6.67
N LEU A 62 -2.16 -9.95 -7.18
CA LEU A 62 -1.46 -11.02 -6.44
C LEU A 62 -0.99 -10.53 -5.06
N LEU A 63 -0.45 -9.31 -4.99
CA LEU A 63 0.04 -8.76 -3.73
C LEU A 63 -1.10 -8.41 -2.76
N ALA A 64 -2.23 -7.92 -3.28
CA ALA A 64 -3.43 -7.66 -2.48
C ALA A 64 -4.00 -8.97 -1.90
N ASP A 65 -4.09 -10.02 -2.71
CA ASP A 65 -4.58 -11.32 -2.28
C ASP A 65 -3.67 -11.97 -1.23
N LEU A 66 -2.35 -11.93 -1.45
CA LEU A 66 -1.37 -12.43 -0.49
C LEU A 66 -1.52 -11.78 0.89
N LEU A 67 -1.63 -10.45 0.92
CA LEU A 67 -1.80 -9.71 2.16
C LEU A 67 -3.17 -9.95 2.78
N THR A 68 -4.21 -10.10 1.96
CA THR A 68 -5.57 -10.42 2.43
C THR A 68 -5.60 -11.75 3.19
N VAL A 69 -5.00 -12.79 2.59
CA VAL A 69 -4.92 -14.11 3.22
C VAL A 69 -4.03 -14.07 4.45
N HIS A 70 -2.90 -13.37 4.40
CA HIS A 70 -1.92 -13.38 5.50
C HIS A 70 -2.37 -12.58 6.73
N LEU A 71 -3.00 -11.42 6.53
CA LEU A 71 -3.44 -10.52 7.59
C LEU A 71 -4.93 -10.70 7.95
N ASN A 72 -5.61 -11.65 7.30
CA ASN A 72 -7.03 -11.97 7.50
C ASN A 72 -7.95 -10.73 7.42
N ARG A 73 -7.67 -9.82 6.47
CA ARG A 73 -8.40 -8.56 6.26
C ARG A 73 -8.38 -8.20 4.78
N PRO A 74 -9.47 -7.69 4.18
CA PRO A 74 -9.48 -7.36 2.75
C PRO A 74 -8.47 -6.26 2.40
N TYR A 75 -7.55 -6.58 1.50
CA TYR A 75 -6.68 -5.63 0.84
C TYR A 75 -7.05 -5.46 -0.63
N THR A 76 -6.81 -4.26 -1.17
CA THR A 76 -6.97 -3.98 -2.61
C THR A 76 -5.71 -3.30 -3.15
N PRO A 77 -5.43 -3.38 -4.46
CA PRO A 77 -4.30 -2.69 -5.06
C PRO A 77 -4.30 -1.17 -4.79
N SER A 78 -5.48 -0.54 -4.80
CA SER A 78 -5.66 0.88 -4.49
C SER A 78 -5.30 1.19 -3.04
N LEU A 79 -5.72 0.32 -2.11
CA LEU A 79 -5.38 0.44 -0.69
C LEU A 79 -3.87 0.34 -0.48
N LEU A 80 -3.18 -0.53 -1.23
CA LEU A 80 -1.72 -0.66 -1.19
C LEU A 80 -0.97 0.43 -1.97
N GLY A 81 -1.67 1.37 -2.61
CA GLY A 81 -1.04 2.45 -3.39
C GLY A 81 -0.38 2.00 -4.71
N ILE A 82 -0.58 0.73 -5.10
CA ILE A 82 -0.01 0.12 -6.32
C ILE A 82 -1.01 -0.01 -7.47
N GLY A 83 -2.31 0.15 -7.19
CA GLY A 83 -3.40 0.16 -8.16
C GLY A 83 -3.83 1.56 -8.61
N PRO A 84 -4.86 1.65 -9.46
CA PRO A 84 -5.53 2.92 -9.75
C PRO A 84 -6.10 3.52 -8.46
N ALA A 85 -5.82 4.80 -8.20
CA ALA A 85 -6.37 5.49 -7.03
C ALA A 85 -7.76 6.00 -7.39
N ARG A 86 -8.78 5.68 -6.58
CA ARG A 86 -10.02 6.44 -6.59
C ARG A 86 -9.78 7.69 -5.75
N SER A 87 -9.82 8.86 -6.37
CA SER A 87 -9.75 10.13 -5.65
C SER A 87 -11.12 10.43 -5.07
N ILE A 88 -11.20 10.48 -3.73
CA ILE A 88 -12.34 11.07 -3.03
C ILE A 88 -11.89 12.48 -2.66
N LEU A 89 -12.64 13.50 -3.10
CA LEU A 89 -12.42 14.87 -2.64
C LEU A 89 -13.09 15.01 -1.27
N ILE A 90 -12.27 15.16 -0.23
CA ILE A 90 -12.73 15.53 1.10
C ILE A 90 -12.50 17.03 1.24
N ARG A 91 -13.58 17.79 1.41
CA ARG A 91 -13.50 19.22 1.74
C ARG A 91 -13.18 19.33 3.22
N LEU A 92 -12.02 19.91 3.52
CA LEU A 92 -11.62 20.26 4.88
C LEU A 92 -11.86 21.75 5.08
N ASP A 93 -12.38 22.12 6.25
CA ASP A 93 -12.38 23.52 6.67
C ASP A 93 -10.95 23.97 7.06
N PRO A 94 -10.70 25.29 7.24
CA PRO A 94 -9.36 25.80 7.56
C PRO A 94 -8.75 25.21 8.85
N THR A 95 -9.58 24.88 9.85
CA THR A 95 -9.14 24.33 11.13
C THR A 95 -8.72 22.86 10.95
N GLU A 96 -9.56 22.07 10.28
CA GLU A 96 -9.27 20.68 9.94
C GLU A 96 -7.99 20.56 9.10
N HIS A 97 -7.83 21.46 8.12
CA HIS A 97 -6.64 21.53 7.29
C HIS A 97 -5.38 21.85 8.12
N HIS A 98 -5.48 22.78 9.06
CA HIS A 98 -4.37 23.14 9.94
C HIS A 98 -3.96 21.98 10.86
N ILE A 99 -4.92 21.30 11.48
CA ILE A 99 -4.68 20.13 12.36
C ILE A 99 -4.00 19.00 11.58
N LEU A 100 -4.51 18.70 10.39
CA LEU A 100 -3.98 17.65 9.53
C LEU A 100 -2.54 17.98 9.11
N THR A 101 -2.28 19.22 8.69
CA THR A 101 -0.95 19.66 8.26
C THR A 101 0.06 19.62 9.41
N LYS A 102 -0.32 20.14 10.59
CA LYS A 102 0.53 20.10 11.79
C LYS A 102 0.89 18.66 12.17
N SER A 103 -0.09 17.77 12.15
CA SER A 103 0.12 16.35 12.47
C SER A 103 0.99 15.65 11.42
N ALA A 104 0.80 15.98 10.15
CA ALA A 104 1.64 15.47 9.06
C ALA A 104 3.10 15.89 9.21
N THR A 105 3.36 17.14 9.62
CA THR A 105 4.72 17.62 9.91
C THR A 105 5.37 16.83 11.04
N VAL A 106 4.64 16.53 12.11
CA VAL A 106 5.14 15.68 13.21
C VAL A 106 5.51 14.28 12.71
N ALA A 107 4.74 13.72 11.79
CA ALA A 107 5.02 12.43 11.15
C ALA A 107 6.08 12.49 10.03
N ASN A 108 6.64 13.67 9.73
CA ASN A 108 7.52 13.93 8.59
C ASN A 108 6.93 13.44 7.24
N MET A 109 5.62 13.68 7.06
CA MET A 109 4.84 13.33 5.87
C MET A 109 4.22 14.58 5.26
N SER A 110 3.87 14.54 3.96
CA SER A 110 2.98 15.57 3.41
C SER A 110 1.58 15.42 4.01
N ALA A 111 0.82 16.52 4.07
CA ALA A 111 -0.58 16.52 4.50
C ALA A 111 -1.40 15.45 3.75
N GLU A 112 -1.22 15.35 2.43
CA GLU A 112 -1.88 14.35 1.60
C GLU A 112 -1.52 12.91 2.03
N GLN A 113 -0.23 12.62 2.23
CA GLN A 113 0.23 11.29 2.63
C GLN A 113 -0.26 10.89 4.02
N TYR A 114 -0.27 11.84 4.94
CA TYR A 114 -0.78 11.64 6.29
C TYR A 114 -2.28 11.38 6.29
N ALA A 115 -3.07 12.17 5.54
CA ALA A 115 -4.50 11.95 5.35
C ALA A 115 -4.79 10.56 4.77
N GLN A 116 -4.04 10.17 3.74
CA GLN A 116 -4.15 8.83 3.16
C GLN A 116 -3.82 7.74 4.17
N ALA A 117 -2.78 7.90 5.00
CA ALA A 117 -2.44 6.93 6.03
C ALA A 117 -3.56 6.78 7.08
N LEU A 118 -4.13 7.90 7.55
CA LEU A 118 -5.25 7.90 8.49
C LEU A 118 -6.50 7.21 7.92
N LEU A 119 -6.89 7.55 6.69
CA LEU A 119 -8.03 6.92 6.02
C LEU A 119 -7.82 5.42 5.86
N ARG A 120 -6.61 5.00 5.49
CA ARG A 120 -6.27 3.57 5.40
C ARG A 120 -6.40 2.89 6.74
N LEU A 121 -5.81 3.46 7.80
CA LEU A 121 -5.93 2.92 9.14
C LEU A 121 -7.38 2.82 9.61
N ALA A 122 -8.19 3.83 9.34
CA ALA A 122 -9.61 3.87 9.70
C ALA A 122 -10.44 2.82 8.93
N LEU A 123 -10.19 2.67 7.63
CA LEU A 123 -10.84 1.66 6.79
C LEU A 123 -10.38 0.22 7.11
N LEU A 124 -9.22 0.08 7.77
CA LEU A 124 -8.61 -1.20 8.11
C LEU A 124 -8.85 -1.62 9.57
N GLN A 125 -9.56 -0.82 10.37
CA GLN A 125 -10.00 -1.27 11.69
C GLN A 125 -11.08 -2.35 11.55
N PRO A 126 -11.06 -3.43 12.34
CA PRO A 126 -12.19 -4.34 12.42
C PRO A 126 -13.42 -3.57 12.91
N ARG A 127 -14.57 -3.77 12.26
CA ARG A 127 -15.84 -3.37 12.88
C ARG A 127 -15.93 -4.13 14.20
N ARG A 128 -15.95 -3.38 15.31
CA ARG A 128 -16.33 -3.94 16.60
C ARG A 128 -17.82 -4.18 16.52
N ASP A 129 -18.18 -5.37 16.05
CA ASP A 129 -19.51 -5.94 16.23
C ASP A 129 -19.56 -6.61 17.61
#